data_AF-A0A962UWH1-F1
#
_entry.id   AF-A0A962UWH1-F1
#
_cell.length_a   1.000
_cell.length_b   1.000
_cell.length_c   1.000
_cell.angle_alpha   90.00
_cell.angle_beta   90.00
_cell.angle_gamma   90.00
#
_symmetry.space_group_name_H-M   'P 1'
#
loop_
_entity.id
_entity.type
_entity.pdbx_description
1 polymer ?
#
loop_
_entity_poly.entity_id
_entity_poly.type
_entity_poly.pdbx_seq_one_letter_code
_entity_poly.pdbx_strand_id
1 'polypeptide(L)'
;AVGQLDAVSITVRKNIEAWYGTPAEQLVVLADVKHATTLYEGPVREGAKLYPGNVNISAAVALAGIGLDRTRLRIIADPAIETHIIEIEAQGEFGRFAFMEDVLPSVDNPKTGKIVAMALLKTLRQMTSELVIGV
;
A
#
# COMPACT_ATOMS: atom_id res chain seq x y z
N ALA A 1 -3.83 2.08 -20.02
CA ALA A 1 -5.09 1.31 -20.04
C ALA A 1 -5.88 1.72 -21.28
N VAL A 2 -6.58 0.76 -21.90
CA VAL A 2 -7.66 1.09 -22.85
C VAL A 2 -8.92 1.25 -21.99
N GLY A 3 -9.56 2.42 -22.04
CA GLY A 3 -10.69 2.80 -21.19
C GLY A 3 -10.29 3.71 -20.02
N GLN A 4 -11.14 4.69 -19.71
CA GLN A 4 -10.88 5.66 -18.65
C GLN A 4 -11.08 5.06 -17.26
N LEU A 5 -10.18 5.44 -16.34
CA LEU A 5 -10.33 5.24 -14.90
C LEU A 5 -10.82 6.55 -14.28
N ASP A 6 -11.88 6.45 -13.48
CA ASP A 6 -12.53 7.59 -12.84
C ASP A 6 -12.00 7.81 -11.42
N ALA A 7 -11.90 6.72 -10.66
CA ALA A 7 -11.50 6.72 -9.27
C ALA A 7 -10.61 5.51 -8.95
N VAL A 8 -9.56 5.77 -8.16
CA VAL A 8 -8.69 4.75 -7.59
C VAL A 8 -8.44 5.13 -6.14
N SER A 9 -8.63 4.18 -5.23
CA SER A 9 -8.28 4.34 -3.83
C SER A 9 -7.47 3.16 -3.32
N ILE A 10 -6.56 3.46 -2.40
CA ILE A 10 -5.78 2.47 -1.67
C ILE A 10 -5.84 2.77 -0.18
N THR A 11 -6.10 1.74 0.62
CA THR A 11 -5.90 1.77 2.07
C THR A 11 -4.69 0.93 2.40
N VAL A 12 -3.75 1.48 3.16
CA VAL A 12 -2.62 0.74 3.74
C VAL A 12 -2.78 0.73 5.23
N ARG A 13 -3.00 -0.45 5.80
CA ARG A 13 -3.17 -0.69 7.22
C ARG A 13 -2.07 -1.60 7.73
N LYS A 14 -1.39 -1.19 8.80
CA LYS A 14 -0.30 -1.95 9.41
C LYS A 14 -0.37 -1.87 10.93
N ASN A 15 0.25 -2.84 11.60
CA ASN A 15 0.48 -2.79 13.03
C ASN A 15 1.37 -1.59 13.41
N ILE A 16 1.25 -1.17 14.66
CA ILE A 16 1.98 -0.10 15.36
C ILE A 16 3.48 -0.18 15.11
N GLU A 17 4.09 -1.37 15.09
CA GLU A 17 5.53 -1.51 14.92
C GLU A 17 6.03 -0.96 13.58
N ALA A 18 5.19 -1.00 12.53
CA ALA A 18 5.53 -0.46 11.23
C ALA A 18 5.61 1.07 11.24
N TRP A 19 5.01 1.75 12.21
CA TRP A 19 4.88 3.21 12.23
C TRP A 19 5.93 3.92 13.09
N TYR A 20 6.75 3.21 13.85
CA TYR A 20 7.86 3.83 14.59
C TYR A 20 8.89 4.48 13.66
N GLY A 21 9.42 5.64 14.07
CA GLY A 21 10.33 6.44 13.27
C GLY A 21 9.67 7.02 12.02
N THR A 22 8.37 7.34 12.09
CA THR A 22 7.62 8.00 11.01
C THR A 22 6.86 9.21 11.57
N PRO A 23 6.33 10.10 10.72
CA PRO A 23 5.52 11.23 11.20
C PRO A 23 4.28 10.83 12.03
N ALA A 24 3.88 9.56 12.04
CA ALA A 24 2.81 9.06 12.91
C ALA A 24 3.02 9.43 14.39
N GLU A 25 4.28 9.44 14.86
CA GLU A 25 4.65 9.76 16.25
C GLU A 25 4.36 11.23 16.62
N GLN A 26 4.16 12.10 15.62
CA GLN A 26 3.77 13.50 15.84
C GLN A 26 2.24 13.67 15.91
N LEU A 27 1.48 12.64 15.49
CA LEU A 27 0.02 12.66 15.43
C LEU A 27 -0.59 11.92 16.62
N VAL A 28 0.02 10.80 17.03
CA VAL A 28 -0.45 9.94 18.13
C VAL A 28 0.70 9.35 18.92
N VAL A 29 0.44 9.02 20.19
CA VAL A 29 1.33 8.18 20.99
C VAL A 29 1.11 6.72 20.58
N LEU A 30 2.00 6.19 19.75
CA LEU A 30 1.85 4.86 19.12
C LEU A 30 1.58 3.72 20.12
N ALA A 31 2.25 3.72 21.27
CA ALA A 31 2.05 2.71 22.33
C ALA A 31 0.64 2.73 22.96
N ASP A 32 -0.05 3.86 22.87
CA ASP A 32 -1.38 4.07 23.46
C ASP A 32 -2.52 3.87 22.46
N VAL A 33 -2.21 3.65 21.17
CA VAL A 33 -3.23 3.35 20.16
C VAL A 33 -3.93 2.04 20.52
N LYS A 34 -5.23 2.10 20.85
CA LYS A 34 -6.05 0.93 21.21
C LYS A 34 -7.00 0.48 20.10
N HIS A 35 -7.21 1.33 19.10
CA HIS A 35 -8.11 1.07 17.97
C HIS A 35 -7.49 1.58 16.67
N ALA A 36 -7.96 1.04 15.55
CA ALA A 36 -7.56 1.47 14.21
C ALA A 36 -7.66 3.00 14.10
N THR A 37 -6.54 3.64 13.79
CA THR A 37 -6.38 5.10 13.76
C THR A 37 -5.87 5.52 12.40
N THR A 38 -6.60 6.41 11.74
CA THR A 38 -6.16 6.97 10.45
C THR A 38 -5.06 8.01 10.70
N LEU A 39 -3.87 7.74 10.16
CA LEU A 39 -2.71 8.61 10.24
C LEU A 39 -2.69 9.65 9.11
N TYR A 40 -3.26 9.30 7.96
CA TYR A 40 -3.32 10.17 6.79
C TYR A 40 -4.48 9.77 5.89
N GLU A 41 -5.15 10.75 5.31
CA GLU A 41 -6.11 10.56 4.23
C GLU A 41 -6.00 11.70 3.21
N GLY A 42 -5.75 11.37 1.94
CA GLY A 42 -5.53 12.37 0.91
C GLY A 42 -4.94 11.80 -0.38
N PRO A 43 -4.40 12.64 -1.27
CA PRO A 43 -3.70 12.18 -2.48
C PRO A 43 -2.48 11.31 -2.15
N VAL A 44 -2.18 10.34 -3.02
CA VAL A 44 -0.95 9.54 -2.92
C VAL A 44 0.30 10.42 -2.94
N ARG A 45 0.31 11.50 -3.73
CA ARG A 45 1.47 12.39 -3.85
C ARG A 45 2.03 12.83 -2.51
N GLU A 46 1.18 13.31 -1.61
CA GLU A 46 1.62 13.81 -0.30
C GLU A 46 1.82 12.67 0.69
N GLY A 47 0.93 11.68 0.72
CA GLY A 47 1.07 10.55 1.65
C GLY A 47 2.34 9.71 1.41
N ALA A 48 2.74 9.50 0.15
CA ALA A 48 3.98 8.81 -0.20
C ALA A 48 5.23 9.61 0.19
N LYS A 49 5.17 10.94 0.16
CA LYS A 49 6.26 11.80 0.66
C LYS A 49 6.35 11.80 2.18
N LEU A 50 5.21 11.77 2.87
CA LEU A 50 5.15 11.76 4.33
C LEU A 50 5.62 10.43 4.94
N TYR A 51 5.33 9.32 4.26
CA TYR A 51 5.62 7.96 4.76
C TYR A 51 6.55 7.17 3.81
N PRO A 52 7.78 7.66 3.55
CA PRO A 52 8.71 7.01 2.65
C PRO A 52 9.10 5.62 3.19
N GLY A 53 9.08 4.59 2.33
CA GLY A 53 9.38 3.22 2.72
C GLY A 53 8.24 2.47 3.41
N ASN A 54 7.17 3.16 3.81
CA ASN A 54 6.01 2.57 4.47
C ASN A 54 4.85 2.29 3.51
N VAL A 55 4.64 3.17 2.53
CA VAL A 55 3.45 3.10 1.65
C VAL A 55 3.80 3.09 0.16
N ASN A 56 4.98 2.59 -0.22
CA ASN A 56 5.46 2.58 -1.61
C ASN A 56 4.48 1.92 -2.60
N ILE A 57 3.70 0.93 -2.14
CA ILE A 57 2.63 0.30 -2.93
C ILE A 57 1.60 1.32 -3.43
N SER A 58 1.32 2.38 -2.67
CA SER A 58 0.41 3.43 -3.08
C SER A 58 0.93 4.23 -4.28
N ALA A 59 2.24 4.49 -4.32
CA ALA A 59 2.89 5.09 -5.48
C ALA A 59 2.84 4.16 -6.69
N ALA A 60 3.08 2.86 -6.51
CA ALA A 60 2.95 1.88 -7.59
C ALA A 60 1.52 1.83 -8.18
N VAL A 61 0.50 1.78 -7.32
CA VAL A 61 -0.92 1.84 -7.73
C VAL A 61 -1.23 3.14 -8.47
N ALA A 62 -0.75 4.27 -7.98
CA ALA A 62 -0.97 5.55 -8.64
C ALA A 62 -0.27 5.65 -10.00
N LEU A 63 0.94 5.11 -10.13
CA LEU A 63 1.69 5.06 -11.39
C LEU A 63 1.05 4.13 -12.42
N ALA A 64 0.47 3.01 -11.97
CA ALA A 64 -0.27 2.09 -12.82
C ALA A 64 -1.70 2.59 -13.14
N GLY A 65 -2.26 3.46 -12.29
CA GLY A 65 -3.64 3.94 -12.35
C GLY A 65 -3.77 5.38 -12.87
N ILE A 66 -4.51 6.22 -12.11
CA ILE A 66 -4.92 7.58 -12.51
C ILE A 66 -3.95 8.70 -12.10
N GLY A 67 -2.74 8.33 -11.66
CA GLY A 67 -1.71 9.28 -11.24
C GLY A 67 -1.77 9.65 -9.75
N LEU A 68 -0.65 10.20 -9.27
CA LEU A 68 -0.37 10.46 -7.84
C LEU A 68 -1.35 11.43 -7.17
N ASP A 69 -1.88 12.39 -7.92
CA ASP A 69 -2.78 13.42 -7.39
C ASP A 69 -4.23 12.93 -7.28
N ARG A 70 -4.64 12.04 -8.18
CA ARG A 70 -6.02 11.57 -8.27
C ARG A 70 -6.27 10.28 -7.51
N THR A 71 -5.25 9.45 -7.30
CA THR A 71 -5.36 8.27 -6.45
C THR A 71 -5.45 8.68 -4.98
N ARG A 72 -6.49 8.20 -4.28
CA ARG A 72 -6.71 8.49 -2.86
C ARG A 72 -6.06 7.42 -1.99
N LEU A 73 -5.32 7.86 -0.99
CA LEU A 73 -4.62 7.03 -0.02
C LEU A 73 -5.21 7.25 1.38
N ARG A 74 -5.47 6.15 2.09
CA ARG A 74 -5.70 6.14 3.53
C ARG A 74 -4.61 5.31 4.22
N ILE A 75 -3.97 5.86 5.24
CA ILE A 75 -2.93 5.20 6.04
C ILE A 75 -3.49 4.96 7.43
N ILE A 76 -3.44 3.72 7.91
CA ILE A 76 -4.05 3.32 9.18
C ILE A 76 -3.02 2.58 10.05
N ALA A 77 -2.89 3.02 11.30
CA ALA A 77 -2.26 2.26 12.37
C ALA A 77 -3.31 1.44 13.11
N ASP A 78 -3.17 0.12 13.10
CA ASP A 78 -4.15 -0.79 13.71
C ASP A 78 -3.45 -1.78 14.64
N PRO A 79 -3.63 -1.70 15.97
CA PRO A 79 -2.98 -2.59 16.92
C PRO A 79 -3.58 -4.01 16.91
N ALA A 80 -4.71 -4.23 16.22
CA ALA A 80 -5.42 -5.50 16.24
C ALA A 80 -5.01 -6.46 15.10
N ILE A 81 -4.08 -6.07 14.23
CA ILE A 81 -3.65 -6.88 13.08
C ILE A 81 -2.20 -7.31 13.20
N GLU A 82 -1.89 -8.51 12.73
CA GLU A 82 -0.51 -9.04 12.70
C GLU A 82 0.13 -8.93 11.31
N THR A 83 -0.68 -8.62 10.30
CA THR A 83 -0.29 -8.53 8.90
C THR A 83 -0.48 -7.11 8.35
N HIS A 84 0.11 -6.86 7.20
CA HIS A 84 -0.22 -5.68 6.42
C HIS A 84 -1.47 -5.95 5.59
N ILE A 85 -2.50 -5.14 5.80
CA ILE A 85 -3.71 -5.18 5.00
C ILE A 85 -3.64 -4.04 3.99
N ILE A 86 -3.66 -4.39 2.70
CA ILE A 86 -3.70 -3.43 1.60
C ILE A 86 -4.97 -3.65 0.81
N GLU A 87 -5.81 -2.64 0.73
CA GLU A 87 -7.08 -2.70 -0.01
C GLU A 87 -6.99 -1.73 -1.17
N ILE A 88 -7.20 -2.22 -2.39
CA ILE A 88 -7.17 -1.40 -3.61
C ILE A 88 -8.53 -1.52 -4.27
N GLU A 89 -9.12 -0.37 -4.56
CA GLU A 89 -10.37 -0.26 -5.32
C GLU A 89 -10.16 0.64 -6.53
N ALA A 90 -10.72 0.24 -7.66
CA ALA A 90 -10.71 1.05 -8.88
C ALA A 90 -12.05 0.98 -9.59
N GLN A 91 -12.41 2.10 -10.22
CA GLN A 91 -13.63 2.26 -10.99
C GLN A 91 -13.32 3.01 -12.30
N GLY A 92 -14.00 2.60 -13.37
CA GLY A 92 -13.92 3.24 -14.68
C GLY A 92 -14.99 2.71 -15.62
N GLU A 93 -14.77 2.89 -16.92
CA GLU A 93 -15.69 2.41 -17.99
C GLU A 93 -15.95 0.90 -17.93
N PHE A 94 -14.99 0.13 -17.40
CA PHE A 94 -15.10 -1.32 -17.22
C PHE A 94 -15.95 -1.73 -16.01
N GLY A 95 -16.49 -0.78 -15.24
CA GLY A 95 -17.17 -1.03 -13.97
C GLY A 95 -16.24 -0.83 -12.77
N ARG A 96 -16.23 -1.77 -11.84
CA ARG A 96 -15.48 -1.68 -10.56
C ARG A 96 -14.79 -3.00 -10.26
N PHE A 97 -13.55 -2.94 -9.78
CA PHE A 97 -12.88 -4.06 -9.14
C PHE A 97 -12.29 -3.64 -7.79
N ALA A 98 -12.10 -4.62 -6.93
CA ALA A 98 -11.39 -4.46 -5.67
C ALA A 98 -10.58 -5.73 -5.38
N PHE A 99 -9.43 -5.57 -4.75
CA PHE A 99 -8.65 -6.68 -4.20
C PHE A 99 -8.01 -6.27 -2.88
N MET A 100 -7.77 -7.26 -2.04
CA MET A 100 -7.15 -7.11 -0.74
C MET A 100 -5.93 -8.02 -0.66
N GLU A 101 -4.82 -7.46 -0.20
CA GLU A 101 -3.64 -8.22 0.19
C GLU A 101 -3.59 -8.32 1.71
N ASP A 102 -3.40 -9.53 2.22
CA ASP A 102 -3.13 -9.83 3.62
C ASP A 102 -1.71 -10.41 3.71
N VAL A 103 -0.75 -9.56 4.05
CA VAL A 103 0.68 -9.81 3.81
C VAL A 103 1.47 -9.88 5.11
N LEU A 104 2.17 -10.99 5.31
CA LEU A 104 3.11 -11.14 6.41
C LEU A 104 4.23 -10.07 6.35
N PRO A 105 4.50 -9.35 7.45
CA PRO A 105 5.65 -8.46 7.55
C PRO A 105 6.96 -9.24 7.47
N SER A 106 8.03 -8.60 6.98
CA SER A 106 9.37 -9.16 7.01
C SER A 106 9.89 -9.21 8.44
N VAL A 107 10.68 -10.24 8.75
CA VAL A 107 11.30 -10.41 10.07
C VAL A 107 12.29 -9.28 10.36
N ASP A 108 13.08 -8.89 9.35
CA ASP A 108 14.14 -7.88 9.51
C ASP A 108 13.63 -6.43 9.43
N ASN A 109 12.43 -6.23 8.86
CA ASN A 109 11.85 -4.90 8.68
C ASN A 109 10.32 -4.97 8.71
N PRO A 110 9.68 -4.63 9.86
CA PRO A 110 8.23 -4.69 10.00
C PRO A 110 7.50 -3.71 9.08
N LYS A 111 8.19 -2.75 8.45
CA LYS A 111 7.59 -1.84 7.47
C LYS A 111 7.33 -2.51 6.12
N THR A 112 7.99 -3.63 5.83
CA THR A 112 7.99 -4.26 4.49
C THR A 112 7.26 -5.60 4.53
N GLY A 113 6.41 -5.88 3.55
CA GLY A 113 5.80 -7.22 3.40
C GLY A 113 6.77 -8.23 2.77
N LYS A 114 6.73 -9.49 3.21
CA LYS A 114 7.57 -10.59 2.68
C LYS A 114 7.41 -10.78 1.16
N ILE A 115 6.22 -10.47 0.63
CA ILE A 115 5.92 -10.61 -0.79
C ILE A 115 6.81 -9.75 -1.70
N VAL A 116 7.39 -8.66 -1.19
CA VAL A 116 8.25 -7.77 -1.99
C VAL A 116 9.48 -8.50 -2.53
N ALA A 117 10.15 -9.31 -1.72
CA ALA A 117 11.31 -10.10 -2.17
C ALA A 117 10.91 -11.17 -3.20
N MET A 118 9.74 -11.79 -3.01
CA MET A 118 9.20 -12.78 -3.94
C MET A 118 8.81 -12.14 -5.28
N ALA A 119 8.21 -10.95 -5.25
CA ALA A 119 7.87 -10.18 -6.44
C ALA A 119 9.13 -9.80 -7.24
N LEU A 120 10.18 -9.32 -6.56
CA LEU A 120 11.47 -9.02 -7.21
C LEU A 120 12.08 -10.26 -7.90
N LEU A 121 12.14 -11.39 -7.18
CA LEU A 121 12.63 -12.65 -7.75
C LEU A 121 11.77 -13.12 -8.94
N LYS A 122 10.45 -12.95 -8.87
CA LYS A 122 9.53 -13.27 -9.96
C LYS A 122 9.80 -12.41 -11.19
N THR A 123 9.98 -11.11 -11.03
CA THR A 123 10.33 -10.19 -12.12
C THR A 123 11.64 -10.61 -12.80
N LEU A 124 12.70 -10.90 -12.03
CA LEU A 124 13.98 -11.36 -12.60
C LEU A 124 13.82 -12.68 -13.37
N ARG A 125 13.05 -13.64 -12.83
CA ARG A 125 12.77 -14.92 -13.53
C ARG A 125 11.97 -14.71 -14.81
N GLN A 126 11.04 -13.75 -14.85
CA GLN A 126 10.23 -13.46 -16.05
C GLN A 126 11.08 -12.92 -17.20
N MET A 127 12.16 -12.17 -16.92
CA MET A 127 13.03 -11.60 -17.95
C MET A 127 13.70 -12.66 -18.84
N THR A 128 13.81 -13.91 -18.39
CA THR A 128 14.42 -15.01 -19.14
C THR A 128 13.48 -16.19 -19.35
N SER A 129 12.19 -16.04 -19.04
CA SER A 129 11.23 -17.15 -19.13
C SER A 129 10.56 -17.19 -20.50
N GLU A 130 10.38 -18.39 -21.03
CA GLU A 130 9.61 -18.62 -22.26
C GLU A 130 8.11 -18.37 -22.07
N LEU A 131 7.62 -18.43 -20.81
CA LEU A 131 6.21 -18.20 -20.46
C LEU A 131 6.09 -17.15 -19.35
N VAL A 132 5.34 -16.08 -19.64
CA VAL A 132 5.03 -15.01 -18.69
C VAL A 132 3.54 -15.02 -18.36
N ILE A 133 3.21 -15.05 -17.06
CA ILE A 133 1.84 -14.90 -16.53
C ILE A 133 1.79 -13.62 -15.72
N GLY A 134 0.82 -12.75 -16.01
CA GLY A 134 0.68 -11.42 -15.40
C GLY A 134 1.79 -10.49 -15.89
N VAL A 135 1.40 -9.50 -16.70
CA VAL A 135 2.30 -8.50 -17.28
C VAL A 135 1.99 -7.14 -16.69
#